data_AF-A0A2W5GY48-F1
#
_entry.id   AF-A0A2W5GY48-F1
#
_cell.length_a   1.000
_cell.length_b   1.000
_cell.length_c   1.000
_cell.angle_alpha   90.00
_cell.angle_beta   90.00
_cell.angle_gamma   90.00
#
_symmetry.space_group_name_H-M   'P 1'
#
loop_
_entity.id
_entity.type
_entity.pdbx_description
1 polymer ?
#
loop_
_entity_poly.entity_id
_entity_poly.type
_entity_poly.pdbx_seq_one_letter_code
_entity_poly.pdbx_strand_id
1 'polypeptide(L)'
;MKILELIRPAYLEVRRIGNNIRRSIEYSLSAKKKDIKIAISTVLGYSEQTIPKLINDLKKYGFSGNSIYVFEGGHNKIEHSFAGYHYYKIDHNSFDLNGLITINELNLNADYWLLLHDTVTIGKKFKKMVYTCQFKNFLGLKLLKKDVSMNIGFYSMPLIRQNSEYLHSFKNTDYTEKGLLNAKERGAIEEDYIFKNSQNIGYVHYDLQYRVKCENDVMYKGRLRRMEYYPQLDMTKYKANFVTDKEWIIKL
;
A
#
# COMPACT_ATOMS: atom_id res chain seq x y z
N MET A 1 13.17 34.00 -51.64
CA MET A 1 12.08 33.93 -50.64
C MET A 1 11.53 32.51 -50.40
N LYS A 2 11.49 31.60 -51.40
CA LYS A 2 10.89 30.24 -51.26
C LYS A 2 11.62 29.23 -50.36
N ILE A 3 12.93 29.37 -50.15
CA ILE A 3 13.73 28.39 -49.38
C ILE A 3 13.41 28.45 -47.88
N LEU A 4 13.18 29.65 -47.32
CA LEU A 4 12.86 29.83 -45.89
C LEU A 4 11.48 29.24 -45.53
N GLU A 5 10.53 29.25 -46.45
CA GLU A 5 9.20 28.64 -46.24
C GLU A 5 9.25 27.11 -46.22
N LEU A 6 10.17 26.50 -46.97
CA LEU A 6 10.37 25.05 -47.01
C LEU A 6 11.04 24.49 -45.75
N ILE A 7 11.93 25.26 -45.10
CA ILE A 7 12.74 24.79 -43.95
C ILE A 7 12.04 25.07 -42.61
N ARG A 8 11.13 26.05 -42.57
CA ARG A 8 10.42 26.48 -41.35
C ARG A 8 9.67 25.34 -40.63
N PRO A 9 8.95 24.42 -41.30
CA PRO A 9 8.27 23.32 -40.63
C PRO A 9 9.23 22.36 -39.94
N ALA A 10 10.32 21.99 -40.61
CA ALA A 10 11.35 21.11 -40.05
C ALA A 10 12.04 21.75 -38.84
N TYR A 11 12.38 23.03 -38.92
CA TYR A 11 12.96 23.77 -37.79
C TYR A 11 12.02 23.82 -36.58
N LEU A 12 10.72 24.05 -36.79
CA LEU A 12 9.73 24.05 -35.72
C LEU A 12 9.56 22.66 -35.09
N GLU A 13 9.60 21.59 -35.89
CA GLU A 13 9.52 20.20 -35.42
C GLU A 13 10.75 19.86 -34.55
N VAL A 14 11.97 20.19 -35.00
CA VAL A 14 13.20 19.98 -34.21
C VAL A 14 13.15 20.78 -32.90
N ARG A 15 12.68 22.03 -32.93
CA ARG A 15 12.54 22.85 -31.71
C ARG A 15 11.49 22.28 -30.75
N ARG A 16 10.39 21.73 -31.26
CA ARG A 16 9.35 21.04 -30.47
C ARG A 16 9.91 19.80 -29.79
N ILE A 17 10.65 18.97 -30.53
CA ILE A 17 11.32 17.77 -30.01
C ILE A 17 12.34 18.16 -28.94
N GLY A 18 13.19 19.17 -29.21
CA GLY A 18 14.17 19.66 -28.25
C GLY A 18 13.54 20.18 -26.95
N ASN A 19 12.45 20.93 -27.03
CA ASN A 19 11.71 21.40 -25.86
C ASN A 19 11.06 20.26 -25.06
N ASN A 20 10.54 19.23 -25.73
CA ASN A 20 9.96 18.05 -25.06
C ASN A 20 11.02 17.22 -24.34
N ILE A 21 12.18 17.01 -24.97
CA ILE A 21 13.33 16.33 -24.36
C ILE A 21 13.82 17.13 -23.15
N ARG A 22 13.96 18.45 -23.28
CA ARG A 22 14.41 19.32 -22.19
C ARG A 22 13.43 19.31 -21.01
N ARG A 23 12.12 19.39 -21.26
CA ARG A 23 11.08 19.22 -20.20
C ARG A 23 11.11 17.83 -19.57
N SER A 24 11.32 16.77 -20.34
CA SER A 24 11.45 15.40 -19.84
C SER A 24 12.67 15.26 -18.92
N ILE A 25 13.80 15.83 -19.32
CA ILE A 25 15.04 15.84 -18.54
C ILE A 25 14.87 16.71 -17.28
N GLU A 26 14.33 17.91 -17.40
CA GLU A 26 14.05 18.80 -16.26
C GLU A 26 13.03 18.19 -15.30
N TYR A 27 12.01 17.48 -15.78
CA TYR A 27 11.10 16.70 -14.94
C TYR A 27 11.83 15.55 -14.22
N SER A 28 12.71 14.84 -14.92
CA SER A 28 13.50 13.75 -14.35
C SER A 28 14.55 14.23 -13.35
N LEU A 29 15.09 15.43 -13.54
CA LEU A 29 16.10 16.07 -12.68
C LEU A 29 15.46 16.83 -11.50
N SER A 30 14.25 17.37 -11.65
CA SER A 30 13.50 18.08 -10.59
C SER A 30 12.62 17.17 -9.74
N ALA A 31 12.26 15.99 -10.23
CA ALA A 31 11.59 14.97 -9.44
C ALA A 31 12.59 14.36 -8.45
N LYS A 32 12.79 15.03 -7.31
CA LYS A 32 13.40 14.41 -6.14
C LYS A 32 12.72 13.06 -5.95
N LYS A 33 13.50 11.98 -6.08
CA LYS A 33 12.98 10.62 -5.94
C LYS A 33 12.29 10.54 -4.58
N LYS A 34 10.97 10.31 -4.61
CA LYS A 34 10.17 10.25 -3.39
C LYS A 34 10.68 9.12 -2.50
N ASP A 35 10.83 9.41 -1.21
CA ASP A 35 11.12 8.38 -0.21
C ASP A 35 9.83 7.60 0.06
N ILE A 36 9.71 6.44 -0.60
CA ILE A 36 8.57 5.53 -0.45
C ILE A 36 9.02 4.35 0.40
N LYS A 37 8.31 4.13 1.51
CA LYS A 37 8.49 2.98 2.39
C LYS A 37 7.27 2.05 2.34
N ILE A 38 7.50 0.77 2.56
CA ILE A 38 6.47 -0.27 2.60
C ILE A 38 6.13 -0.53 4.07
N ALA A 39 4.85 -0.37 4.41
CA ALA A 39 4.30 -0.77 5.70
C ALA A 39 3.48 -2.03 5.51
N ILE A 40 3.81 -3.10 6.24
CA ILE A 40 3.09 -4.37 6.19
C ILE A 40 2.42 -4.57 7.54
N SER A 41 1.09 -4.53 7.55
CA SER A 41 0.29 -4.87 8.73
C SER A 41 0.07 -6.39 8.82
N THR A 42 0.34 -6.96 9.99
CA THR A 42 0.10 -8.38 10.32
C THR A 42 -0.26 -8.52 11.79
N VAL A 43 -0.57 -9.74 12.22
CA VAL A 43 -0.94 -10.07 13.60
C VAL A 43 -0.17 -11.29 14.08
N LEU A 44 0.02 -11.37 15.40
CA LEU A 44 0.64 -12.49 16.07
C LEU A 44 0.05 -13.84 15.62
N GLY A 45 0.91 -14.83 15.42
CA GLY A 45 0.56 -16.18 14.98
C GLY A 45 0.33 -16.32 13.47
N TYR A 46 0.05 -15.22 12.77
CA TYR A 46 -0.09 -15.25 11.31
C TYR A 46 1.18 -14.83 10.57
N SER A 47 1.96 -13.94 11.17
CA SER A 47 3.18 -13.38 10.56
C SER A 47 4.22 -14.45 10.17
N GLU A 48 4.39 -15.48 11.00
CA GLU A 48 5.32 -16.59 10.76
C GLU A 48 5.05 -17.30 9.43
N GLN A 49 3.78 -17.35 9.02
CA GLN A 49 3.35 -18.03 7.82
C GLN A 49 3.42 -17.14 6.58
N THR A 50 3.20 -15.83 6.73
CA THR A 50 2.96 -14.89 5.62
C THR A 50 4.17 -13.99 5.34
N ILE A 51 4.79 -13.44 6.38
CA ILE A 51 5.85 -12.43 6.27
C ILE A 51 7.12 -12.96 5.59
N PRO A 52 7.67 -14.15 5.90
CA PRO A 52 8.89 -14.62 5.26
C PRO A 52 8.79 -14.66 3.73
N LYS A 53 7.64 -15.09 3.21
CA LYS A 53 7.38 -15.13 1.77
C LYS A 53 7.31 -13.72 1.17
N LEU A 54 6.53 -12.83 1.78
CA LEU A 54 6.35 -11.46 1.27
C LEU A 54 7.67 -10.67 1.31
N ILE A 55 8.45 -10.80 2.38
CA ILE A 55 9.78 -10.17 2.48
C ILE A 55 10.74 -10.72 1.42
N ASN A 56 10.73 -12.03 1.19
CA ASN A 56 11.56 -12.63 0.14
C ASN A 56 11.16 -12.12 -1.25
N ASP A 57 9.86 -12.03 -1.55
CA ASP A 57 9.37 -11.50 -2.82
C ASP A 57 9.76 -10.01 -2.98
N LEU A 58 9.64 -9.19 -1.94
CA LEU A 58 10.07 -7.77 -1.95
C LEU A 58 11.57 -7.62 -2.21
N LYS A 59 12.40 -8.38 -1.50
CA LYS A 59 13.86 -8.37 -1.68
C LYS A 59 14.24 -8.87 -3.08
N LYS A 60 13.62 -9.95 -3.55
CA LYS A 60 13.81 -10.51 -4.91
C LYS A 60 13.54 -9.48 -6.00
N TYR A 61 12.52 -8.63 -5.83
CA TYR A 61 12.20 -7.56 -6.78
C TYR A 61 12.90 -6.22 -6.46
N GLY A 62 13.91 -6.25 -5.59
CA GLY A 62 14.88 -5.19 -5.41
C GLY A 62 14.50 -4.12 -4.39
N PHE A 63 13.53 -4.35 -3.51
CA PHE A 63 13.31 -3.44 -2.37
C PHE A 63 14.44 -3.58 -1.35
N SER A 64 14.90 -2.45 -0.81
CA SER A 64 15.89 -2.45 0.27
C SER A 64 15.21 -2.79 1.58
N GLY A 65 15.89 -3.55 2.45
CA GLY A 65 15.44 -3.80 3.82
C GLY A 65 15.10 -2.52 4.59
N ASN A 66 15.86 -1.45 4.39
CA ASN A 66 15.64 -0.15 5.04
C ASN A 66 14.33 0.54 4.62
N SER A 67 13.71 0.07 3.53
CA SER A 67 12.42 0.58 3.04
C SER A 67 11.24 -0.30 3.43
N ILE A 68 11.46 -1.41 4.14
CA ILE A 68 10.41 -2.38 4.49
C ILE A 68 10.21 -2.41 6.00
N TYR A 69 8.96 -2.21 6.42
CA TYR A 69 8.54 -2.14 7.81
C TYR A 69 7.39 -3.12 8.01
N VAL A 70 7.56 -4.06 8.93
CA VAL A 70 6.51 -4.99 9.36
C VAL A 70 6.02 -4.55 10.73
N PHE A 71 4.71 -4.48 10.90
CA PHE A 71 4.04 -4.11 12.13
C PHE A 71 3.13 -5.28 12.54
N GLU A 72 3.61 -6.10 13.48
CA GLU A 72 2.89 -7.25 14.02
C GLU A 72 2.16 -6.86 15.31
N GLY A 73 0.83 -6.86 15.25
CA GLY A 73 -0.03 -6.57 16.41
C GLY A 73 -0.29 -7.75 17.33
N GLY A 74 -0.68 -7.46 18.56
CA GLY A 74 -1.05 -8.44 19.59
C GLY A 74 0.05 -8.78 20.60
N HIS A 75 1.00 -7.86 20.82
CA HIS A 75 2.05 -8.02 21.84
C HIS A 75 1.77 -7.14 23.07
N ASN A 76 2.54 -7.32 24.14
CA ASN A 76 2.35 -6.56 25.38
C ASN A 76 3.06 -5.19 25.41
N LYS A 77 3.99 -4.96 24.49
CA LYS A 77 4.79 -3.73 24.40
C LYS A 77 5.35 -3.57 22.99
N ILE A 78 5.74 -2.34 22.67
CA ILE A 78 6.43 -2.05 21.41
C ILE A 78 7.89 -2.52 21.49
N GLU A 79 8.31 -3.35 20.55
CA GLU A 79 9.71 -3.76 20.36
C GLU A 79 10.11 -3.60 18.90
N HIS A 80 11.28 -3.01 18.65
CA HIS A 80 11.85 -2.87 17.30
C HIS A 80 13.10 -3.73 17.16
N SER A 81 13.21 -4.41 16.01
CA SER A 81 14.42 -5.11 15.60
C SER A 81 14.69 -4.88 14.11
N PHE A 82 15.94 -5.09 13.70
CA PHE A 82 16.35 -5.02 12.30
C PHE A 82 17.02 -6.33 11.87
N ALA A 83 16.33 -7.11 11.02
CA ALA A 83 16.81 -8.38 10.48
C ALA A 83 16.97 -8.29 8.94
N GLY A 84 17.62 -7.21 8.50
CA GLY A 84 17.64 -6.83 7.08
C GLY A 84 16.30 -6.31 6.57
N TYR A 85 15.43 -5.89 7.49
CA TYR A 85 14.22 -5.08 7.34
C TYR A 85 13.75 -4.67 8.75
N HIS A 86 12.91 -3.63 8.87
CA HIS A 86 12.41 -3.19 10.16
C HIS A 86 11.24 -4.09 10.60
N TYR A 87 11.31 -4.65 11.80
CA TYR A 87 10.25 -5.45 12.39
C TYR A 87 9.83 -4.84 13.72
N TYR A 88 8.56 -4.45 13.82
CA TYR A 88 7.93 -3.92 15.02
C TYR A 88 6.92 -4.93 15.54
N LYS A 89 7.13 -5.38 16.78
CA LYS A 89 6.07 -5.94 17.60
C LYS A 89 5.39 -4.77 18.29
N ILE A 90 4.06 -4.70 18.27
CA ILE A 90 3.31 -3.54 18.76
C ILE A 90 2.26 -3.95 19.79
N ASP A 91 1.94 -3.02 20.68
CA ASP A 91 1.10 -3.21 21.87
C ASP A 91 -0.41 -3.07 21.61
N HIS A 92 -0.83 -3.22 20.36
CA HIS A 92 -2.22 -3.20 19.95
C HIS A 92 -2.46 -4.18 18.81
N ASN A 93 -3.72 -4.52 18.57
CA ASN A 93 -4.14 -5.36 17.45
C ASN A 93 -5.32 -4.73 16.72
N SER A 94 -4.97 -3.83 15.80
CA SER A 94 -5.86 -3.08 14.91
C SER A 94 -5.79 -3.61 13.48
N PHE A 95 -5.43 -4.89 13.31
CA PHE A 95 -5.37 -5.61 12.03
C PHE A 95 -4.66 -4.83 10.91
N ASP A 96 -5.39 -4.41 9.89
CA ASP A 96 -4.91 -3.69 8.71
C ASP A 96 -4.33 -2.31 9.03
N LEU A 97 -4.82 -1.66 10.08
CA LEU A 97 -4.36 -0.34 10.51
C LEU A 97 -3.14 -0.35 11.45
N ASN A 98 -2.63 -1.54 11.82
CA ASN A 98 -1.44 -1.69 12.67
C ASN A 98 -0.29 -0.78 12.24
N GLY A 99 0.06 -0.80 10.95
CA GLY A 99 1.12 0.02 10.40
C GLY A 99 0.87 1.53 10.50
N LEU A 100 -0.31 2.01 10.10
CA LEU A 100 -0.60 3.45 10.08
C LEU A 100 -0.65 4.07 11.48
N ILE A 101 -1.24 3.36 12.45
CA ILE A 101 -1.29 3.79 13.84
C ILE A 101 0.14 3.90 14.40
N THR A 102 0.95 2.86 14.22
CA THR A 102 2.32 2.83 14.74
C THR A 102 3.22 3.89 14.07
N ILE A 103 3.08 4.07 12.75
CA ILE A 103 3.80 5.12 12.01
C ILE A 103 3.47 6.50 12.58
N ASN A 104 2.20 6.75 12.91
CA ASN A 104 1.78 8.00 13.52
C ASN A 104 2.34 8.17 14.95
N GLU A 105 2.20 7.15 15.80
CA GLU A 105 2.66 7.17 17.20
C GLU A 105 4.17 7.38 17.33
N LEU A 106 4.95 6.67 16.51
CA LEU A 106 6.41 6.74 16.55
C LEU A 106 6.98 7.83 15.64
N ASN A 107 6.13 8.62 14.98
CA ASN A 107 6.50 9.67 14.03
C ASN A 107 7.53 9.19 12.99
N LEU A 108 7.31 8.01 12.42
CA LEU A 108 8.20 7.42 11.41
C LEU A 108 8.04 8.17 10.08
N ASN A 109 9.12 8.76 9.59
CA ASN A 109 9.05 9.65 8.42
C ASN A 109 9.31 8.91 7.09
N ALA A 110 8.55 9.31 6.07
CA ALA A 110 8.71 9.01 4.64
C ALA A 110 7.99 10.11 3.84
N ASP A 111 8.21 10.21 2.52
CA ASP A 111 7.30 11.02 1.70
C ASP A 111 5.93 10.31 1.58
N TYR A 112 5.96 8.99 1.36
CA TYR A 112 4.78 8.13 1.32
C TYR A 112 5.06 6.76 1.94
N TRP A 113 4.04 6.23 2.58
CA TRP A 113 3.94 4.85 3.02
C TRP A 113 2.99 4.09 2.11
N LEU A 114 3.45 3.00 1.48
CA LEU A 114 2.57 2.03 0.85
C LEU A 114 2.14 1.03 1.91
N LEU A 115 0.88 1.09 2.33
CA LEU A 115 0.29 0.10 3.23
C LEU A 115 -0.04 -1.17 2.44
N LEU A 116 0.49 -2.29 2.90
CA LEU A 116 0.19 -3.64 2.43
C LEU A 116 -0.28 -4.48 3.61
N HIS A 117 -0.97 -5.56 3.29
CA HIS A 117 -1.31 -6.60 4.26
C HIS A 117 -0.40 -7.79 4.01
N ASP A 118 -0.25 -8.64 5.02
CA ASP A 118 0.58 -9.84 4.92
C ASP A 118 0.04 -10.94 3.98
N THR A 119 -1.26 -10.95 3.66
CA THR A 119 -1.85 -11.89 2.68
C THR A 119 -1.77 -11.43 1.22
N VAL A 120 -0.71 -10.72 0.85
CA VAL A 120 -0.43 -10.38 -0.55
C VAL A 120 0.76 -11.18 -1.09
N THR A 121 0.74 -11.42 -2.39
CA THR A 121 1.94 -11.76 -3.16
C THR A 121 2.17 -10.68 -4.19
N ILE A 122 3.44 -10.46 -4.54
CA ILE A 122 3.82 -9.43 -5.49
C ILE A 122 4.51 -10.04 -6.70
N GLY A 123 4.30 -9.42 -7.86
CA GLY A 123 4.89 -9.81 -9.12
C GLY A 123 6.14 -9.00 -9.46
N LYS A 124 6.80 -9.40 -10.54
CA LYS A 124 8.10 -8.85 -10.98
C LYS A 124 8.08 -7.37 -11.34
N LYS A 125 6.91 -6.82 -11.69
CA LYS A 125 6.72 -5.42 -12.05
C LYS A 125 6.36 -4.56 -10.83
N PHE A 126 6.12 -5.14 -9.65
CA PHE A 126 5.63 -4.43 -8.48
C PHE A 126 6.47 -3.20 -8.12
N LYS A 127 7.80 -3.36 -8.01
CA LYS A 127 8.70 -2.23 -7.73
C LYS A 127 8.58 -1.12 -8.76
N LYS A 128 8.56 -1.48 -10.05
CA LYS A 128 8.41 -0.50 -11.13
C LYS A 128 7.10 0.26 -10.96
N MET A 129 5.98 -0.46 -10.76
CA MET A 129 4.66 0.16 -10.58
C MET A 129 4.62 1.10 -9.37
N VAL A 130 5.23 0.73 -8.24
CA VAL A 130 5.31 1.59 -7.05
C VAL A 130 5.99 2.92 -7.36
N TYR A 131 7.17 2.88 -8.01
CA TYR A 131 7.97 4.08 -8.27
C TYR A 131 7.54 4.88 -9.51
N THR A 132 6.67 4.34 -10.36
CA THR A 132 6.09 5.07 -11.51
C THR A 132 4.71 5.67 -11.21
N CYS A 133 4.18 5.50 -9.99
CA CYS A 133 2.93 6.14 -9.56
C CYS A 133 3.03 7.68 -9.67
N GLN A 134 1.94 8.30 -10.12
CA GLN A 134 1.85 9.76 -10.21
C GLN A 134 1.32 10.34 -8.90
N PHE A 135 2.23 10.76 -8.02
CA PHE A 135 1.88 11.35 -6.72
C PHE A 135 1.50 12.83 -6.77
N LYS A 136 1.57 13.48 -7.94
CA LYS A 136 1.54 14.94 -8.05
C LYS A 136 0.22 15.51 -7.52
N ASN A 137 0.32 16.24 -6.40
CA ASN A 137 -0.76 16.89 -5.65
C ASN A 137 -1.70 15.97 -4.85
N PHE A 138 -1.43 14.67 -4.77
CA PHE A 138 -2.28 13.75 -4.00
C PHE A 138 -1.70 13.46 -2.62
N LEU A 139 -2.53 13.56 -1.58
CA LEU A 139 -2.17 13.21 -0.20
C LEU A 139 -2.19 11.70 0.03
N GLY A 140 -2.96 10.97 -0.78
CA GLY A 140 -2.94 9.52 -0.81
C GLY A 140 -3.35 8.99 -2.18
N LEU A 141 -2.96 7.75 -2.47
CA LEU A 141 -3.38 7.03 -3.68
C LEU A 141 -4.08 5.74 -3.26
N LYS A 142 -5.40 5.71 -3.46
CA LYS A 142 -6.21 4.52 -3.22
C LYS A 142 -5.98 3.48 -4.32
N LEU A 143 -5.96 2.20 -3.95
CA LEU A 143 -5.70 1.12 -4.91
C LEU A 143 -6.79 0.99 -6.00
N LEU A 144 -8.06 1.19 -5.64
CA LEU A 144 -9.21 1.04 -6.53
C LEU A 144 -10.10 2.29 -6.57
N LYS A 145 -10.69 2.59 -7.72
CA LYS A 145 -11.59 3.75 -7.86
C LYS A 145 -12.98 3.51 -7.29
N LYS A 146 -13.61 2.41 -7.70
CA LYS A 146 -15.04 2.14 -7.45
C LYS A 146 -15.28 1.15 -6.31
N ASP A 147 -14.25 0.42 -5.92
CA ASP A 147 -14.35 -0.64 -4.91
C ASP A 147 -13.53 -0.29 -3.67
N VAL A 148 -13.76 -1.05 -2.60
CA VAL A 148 -12.96 -0.98 -1.39
C VAL A 148 -11.56 -1.58 -1.60
N SER A 149 -10.55 -0.91 -1.07
CA SER A 149 -9.14 -1.27 -1.21
C SER A 149 -8.59 -1.99 0.03
N MET A 150 -9.43 -2.27 1.03
CA MET A 150 -9.01 -2.78 2.35
C MET A 150 -7.92 -1.90 2.95
N ASN A 151 -8.04 -0.58 2.84
CA ASN A 151 -7.02 0.37 3.26
C ASN A 151 -5.67 0.25 2.52
N ILE A 152 -5.48 -0.68 1.58
CA ILE A 152 -4.25 -0.78 0.77
C ILE A 152 -4.13 0.44 -0.14
N GLY A 153 -2.98 1.10 -0.07
CA GLY A 153 -2.69 2.27 -0.87
C GLY A 153 -1.53 3.08 -0.33
N PHE A 154 -1.29 4.23 -0.96
CA PHE A 154 -0.24 5.15 -0.55
C PHE A 154 -0.79 6.22 0.36
N TYR A 155 -0.08 6.47 1.46
CA TYR A 155 -0.40 7.46 2.47
C TYR A 155 0.78 8.41 2.62
N SER A 156 0.59 9.69 2.32
CA SER A 156 1.60 10.69 2.67
C SER A 156 1.63 10.90 4.19
N MET A 157 2.76 11.36 4.72
CA MET A 157 2.83 11.73 6.13
C MET A 157 1.83 12.83 6.53
N PRO A 158 1.59 13.88 5.72
CA PRO A 158 0.51 14.83 5.98
C PRO A 158 -0.86 14.17 6.09
N LEU A 159 -1.20 13.21 5.22
CA LEU A 159 -2.47 12.49 5.28
C LEU A 159 -2.63 11.71 6.60
N ILE A 160 -1.57 11.01 7.01
CA ILE A 160 -1.55 10.24 8.27
C ILE A 160 -1.77 11.18 9.46
N ARG A 161 -1.03 12.29 9.51
CA ARG A 161 -1.13 13.27 10.61
C ARG A 161 -2.50 13.94 10.69
N GLN A 162 -3.09 14.30 9.55
CA GLN A 162 -4.44 14.86 9.47
C GLN A 162 -5.52 13.92 9.98
N ASN A 163 -5.28 12.60 9.90
CA ASN A 163 -6.21 11.56 10.35
C ASN A 163 -5.73 10.90 11.66
N SER A 164 -4.87 11.56 12.43
CA SER A 164 -4.28 10.98 13.66
C SER A 164 -5.32 10.58 14.68
N GLU A 165 -6.26 11.47 15.03
CA GLU A 165 -7.35 11.19 15.97
C GLU A 165 -8.20 9.99 15.51
N TYR A 166 -8.53 9.95 14.22
CA TYR A 166 -9.25 8.84 13.60
C TYR A 166 -8.47 7.52 13.75
N LEU A 167 -7.18 7.51 13.38
CA LEU A 167 -6.32 6.34 13.49
C LEU A 167 -6.22 5.85 14.94
N HIS A 168 -6.02 6.74 15.92
CA HIS A 168 -5.95 6.35 17.33
C HIS A 168 -7.27 5.81 17.84
N SER A 169 -8.40 6.28 17.33
CA SER A 169 -9.70 5.71 17.69
C SER A 169 -9.85 4.23 17.31
N PHE A 170 -9.06 3.73 16.35
CA PHE A 170 -9.00 2.32 15.94
C PHE A 170 -8.01 1.48 16.72
N LYS A 171 -7.23 2.08 17.63
CA LYS A 171 -6.26 1.35 18.44
C LYS A 171 -7.03 0.38 19.35
N ASN A 172 -6.84 -0.91 19.12
CA ASN A 172 -7.48 -1.95 19.91
C ASN A 172 -6.45 -2.63 20.82
N THR A 173 -6.64 -2.49 22.13
CA THR A 173 -5.84 -3.15 23.18
C THR A 173 -6.64 -4.24 23.91
N ASP A 174 -7.90 -4.46 23.54
CA ASP A 174 -8.71 -5.56 24.03
C ASP A 174 -8.44 -6.82 23.18
N TYR A 175 -7.69 -7.75 23.76
CA TYR A 175 -7.31 -9.02 23.12
C TYR A 175 -8.28 -10.16 23.45
N THR A 176 -9.40 -9.88 24.12
CA THR A 176 -10.47 -10.87 24.21
C THR A 176 -11.05 -11.17 22.84
N GLU A 177 -11.64 -12.35 22.66
CA GLU A 177 -12.30 -12.73 21.41
C GLU A 177 -13.33 -11.68 20.95
N LYS A 178 -14.11 -11.15 21.91
CA LYS A 178 -15.10 -10.11 21.66
C LYS A 178 -14.44 -8.79 21.22
N GLY A 179 -13.36 -8.36 21.87
CA GLY A 179 -12.62 -7.17 21.49
C GLY A 179 -12.07 -7.25 20.07
N LEU A 180 -11.45 -8.39 19.73
CA LEU A 180 -10.91 -8.66 18.39
C LEU A 180 -12.01 -8.72 17.33
N LEU A 181 -13.17 -9.33 17.64
CA LEU A 181 -14.31 -9.38 16.72
C LEU A 181 -14.86 -7.97 16.46
N ASN A 182 -15.09 -7.18 17.51
CA ASN A 182 -15.57 -5.80 17.39
C ASN A 182 -14.62 -4.93 16.55
N ALA A 183 -13.31 -5.04 16.80
CA ALA A 183 -12.30 -4.31 16.04
C ALA A 183 -12.33 -4.67 14.55
N LYS A 184 -12.53 -5.95 14.24
CA LYS A 184 -12.62 -6.44 12.86
C LYS A 184 -13.91 -6.00 12.16
N GLU A 185 -15.05 -6.08 12.85
CA GLU A 185 -16.34 -5.59 12.33
C GLU A 185 -16.27 -4.10 12.02
N ARG A 186 -15.71 -3.30 12.94
CA ARG A 186 -15.50 -1.88 12.73
C ARG A 186 -14.58 -1.61 11.54
N GLY A 187 -13.46 -2.34 11.43
CA GLY A 187 -12.54 -2.24 10.29
C GLY A 187 -13.22 -2.53 8.94
N ALA A 188 -14.14 -3.50 8.90
CA ALA A 188 -14.91 -3.81 7.70
C ALA A 188 -15.95 -2.72 7.36
N ILE A 189 -16.63 -2.17 8.35
CA ILE A 189 -17.64 -1.11 8.16
C ILE A 189 -16.99 0.19 7.66
N GLU A 190 -15.86 0.56 8.28
CA GLU A 190 -15.17 1.83 8.01
C GLU A 190 -14.04 1.68 6.98
N GLU A 191 -14.02 0.60 6.21
CA GLU A 191 -12.97 0.32 5.24
C GLU A 191 -12.78 1.49 4.25
N ASP A 192 -11.52 1.88 4.02
CA ASP A 192 -11.10 3.05 3.25
C ASP A 192 -11.59 4.41 3.76
N TYR A 193 -12.01 4.55 5.01
CA TYR A 193 -12.51 5.83 5.55
C TYR A 193 -11.57 7.01 5.26
N ILE A 194 -10.26 6.85 5.49
CA ILE A 194 -9.26 7.89 5.25
C ILE A 194 -9.30 8.33 3.79
N PHE A 195 -9.34 7.39 2.84
CA PHE A 195 -9.41 7.71 1.42
C PHE A 195 -10.76 8.32 1.01
N LYS A 196 -11.86 7.94 1.65
CA LYS A 196 -13.20 8.45 1.36
C LYS A 196 -13.42 9.86 1.88
N ASN A 197 -12.81 10.22 3.00
CA ASN A 197 -13.08 11.47 3.72
C ASN A 197 -11.94 12.49 3.66
N SER A 198 -10.81 12.16 3.04
CA SER A 198 -9.71 13.10 2.85
C SER A 198 -9.76 13.79 1.49
N GLN A 199 -9.26 15.03 1.44
CA GLN A 199 -9.12 15.77 0.20
C GLN A 199 -7.89 15.28 -0.59
N ASN A 200 -7.89 15.55 -1.90
CA ASN A 200 -6.75 15.26 -2.79
C ASN A 200 -6.32 13.78 -2.75
N ILE A 201 -7.28 12.86 -2.85
CA ILE A 201 -7.00 11.43 -3.01
C ILE A 201 -7.02 11.08 -4.49
N GLY A 202 -5.93 10.45 -4.93
CA GLY A 202 -5.79 9.91 -6.29
C GLY A 202 -5.97 8.40 -6.31
N TYR A 203 -5.68 7.80 -7.46
CA TYR A 203 -5.74 6.37 -7.65
C TYR A 203 -4.44 5.84 -8.24
N VAL A 204 -4.05 4.65 -7.79
CA VAL A 204 -2.85 3.97 -8.30
C VAL A 204 -3.05 3.61 -9.77
N HIS A 205 -2.20 4.17 -10.65
CA HIS A 205 -2.24 3.99 -12.12
C HIS A 205 -3.66 4.06 -12.69
N TYR A 206 -4.33 5.20 -12.47
CA TYR A 206 -5.72 5.45 -12.87
C TYR A 206 -6.04 5.12 -14.34
N ASP A 207 -5.07 5.27 -15.23
CA ASP A 207 -5.16 4.98 -16.66
C ASP A 207 -5.28 3.47 -16.96
N LEU A 208 -4.79 2.62 -16.06
CA LEU A 208 -4.98 1.18 -16.10
C LEU A 208 -6.38 0.84 -15.59
N GLN A 209 -7.42 1.17 -16.37
CA GLN A 209 -8.82 0.85 -16.09
C GLN A 209 -9.06 -0.66 -16.05
N TYR A 210 -8.74 -1.32 -14.95
CA TYR A 210 -8.99 -2.76 -14.80
C TYR A 210 -9.97 -3.05 -13.67
N ARG A 211 -10.91 -3.94 -13.98
CA ARG A 211 -11.69 -4.63 -12.97
C ARG A 211 -10.76 -5.62 -12.27
N VAL A 212 -10.88 -5.73 -10.96
CA VAL A 212 -10.21 -6.76 -10.18
C VAL A 212 -10.56 -8.12 -10.78
N LYS A 213 -9.56 -8.91 -11.14
CA LYS A 213 -9.80 -10.27 -11.62
C LYS A 213 -9.89 -11.18 -10.40
N CYS A 214 -11.10 -11.64 -10.10
CA CYS A 214 -11.34 -12.67 -9.10
C CYS A 214 -11.07 -14.03 -9.75
N GLU A 215 -10.05 -14.72 -9.26
CA GLU A 215 -9.59 -15.99 -9.84
C GLU A 215 -9.81 -17.12 -8.83
N ASN A 216 -11.05 -17.60 -8.74
CA ASN A 216 -11.46 -18.74 -7.91
C ASN A 216 -11.13 -18.62 -6.41
N ASP A 217 -11.68 -19.56 -5.64
CA ASP A 217 -11.25 -19.80 -4.28
C ASP A 217 -10.03 -20.73 -4.30
N VAL A 218 -8.99 -20.38 -3.56
CA VAL A 218 -7.73 -21.12 -3.49
C VAL A 218 -7.36 -21.45 -2.05
N MET A 219 -6.71 -22.59 -1.83
CA MET A 219 -6.12 -22.90 -0.52
C MET A 219 -4.84 -22.08 -0.34
N TYR A 220 -4.88 -21.11 0.59
CA TYR A 220 -3.74 -20.28 0.95
C TYR A 220 -3.48 -20.41 2.44
N LYS A 221 -2.30 -20.97 2.80
CA LYS A 221 -1.88 -21.20 4.19
C LYS A 221 -2.93 -21.97 5.00
N GLY A 222 -3.42 -23.07 4.42
CA GLY A 222 -4.39 -23.96 5.07
C GLY A 222 -5.82 -23.41 5.17
N ARG A 223 -6.11 -22.24 4.60
CA ARG A 223 -7.46 -21.64 4.60
C ARG A 223 -7.92 -21.37 3.17
N LEU A 224 -9.21 -21.57 2.93
CA LEU A 224 -9.83 -21.18 1.66
C LEU A 224 -9.89 -19.66 1.58
N ARG A 225 -9.40 -19.09 0.47
CA ARG A 225 -9.31 -17.65 0.25
C ARG A 225 -9.73 -17.30 -1.16
N ARG A 226 -10.46 -16.19 -1.31
CA ARG A 226 -10.69 -15.57 -2.61
C ARG A 226 -9.42 -14.89 -3.09
N MET A 227 -8.97 -15.26 -4.28
CA MET A 227 -7.80 -14.65 -4.91
C MET A 227 -8.22 -13.47 -5.79
N GLU A 228 -7.63 -12.31 -5.54
CA GLU A 228 -7.87 -11.10 -6.32
C GLU A 228 -6.55 -10.51 -6.84
N TYR A 229 -6.44 -10.34 -8.16
CA TYR A 229 -5.27 -9.74 -8.78
C TYR A 229 -5.49 -8.24 -9.09
N TYR A 230 -4.51 -7.43 -8.69
CA TYR A 230 -4.42 -5.98 -8.86
C TYR A 230 -3.30 -5.62 -9.85
N PRO A 231 -3.61 -5.53 -11.15
CA PRO A 231 -2.61 -5.26 -12.20
C PRO A 231 -1.92 -3.91 -12.05
N GLN A 232 -2.57 -2.93 -11.44
CA GLN A 232 -2.02 -1.59 -11.19
C GLN A 232 -0.80 -1.63 -10.25
N LEU A 233 -0.67 -2.64 -9.41
CA LEU A 233 0.56 -2.87 -8.63
C LEU A 233 1.31 -4.14 -9.05
N ASP A 234 0.78 -4.98 -9.93
CA ASP A 234 1.29 -6.35 -10.12
C ASP A 234 1.32 -7.09 -8.77
N MET A 235 0.16 -7.16 -8.12
CA MET A 235 -0.02 -7.71 -6.77
C MET A 235 -1.27 -8.59 -6.73
N THR A 236 -1.20 -9.72 -6.03
CA THR A 236 -2.36 -10.58 -5.75
C THR A 236 -2.66 -10.55 -4.25
N LYS A 237 -3.93 -10.42 -3.86
CA LYS A 237 -4.40 -10.52 -2.48
C LYS A 237 -5.22 -11.78 -2.29
N TYR A 238 -5.03 -12.42 -1.14
CA TYR A 238 -5.84 -13.55 -0.69
C TYR A 238 -6.76 -13.09 0.44
N LYS A 239 -8.07 -12.99 0.15
CA LYS A 239 -9.10 -12.50 1.10
C LYS A 239 -9.81 -13.66 1.78
N ALA A 240 -10.26 -13.45 3.01
CA ALA A 240 -11.20 -14.41 3.63
C ALA A 240 -12.49 -14.43 2.80
N ASN A 241 -13.08 -15.61 2.63
CA ASN A 241 -14.41 -15.73 2.04
C ASN A 241 -15.44 -15.34 3.09
N PHE A 242 -16.01 -14.15 2.95
CA PHE A 242 -17.09 -13.69 3.83
C PHE A 242 -18.45 -14.33 3.51
N VAL A 243 -18.55 -15.14 2.44
CA VAL A 243 -19.82 -15.69 1.92
C VAL A 243 -20.04 -17.17 2.29
N THR A 244 -19.13 -17.77 3.06
CA THR A 244 -19.39 -19.10 3.62
C THR A 244 -19.77 -18.94 5.09
N ASP A 245 -21.05 -19.16 5.41
CA ASP A 245 -21.68 -19.24 6.74
C ASP A 245 -21.08 -20.33 7.64
N LYS A 246 -19.76 -20.47 7.68
CA LYS A 246 -19.05 -21.43 8.52
C LYS A 246 -18.03 -20.66 9.33
N GLU A 247 -18.54 -20.23 10.48
CA GLU A 247 -17.87 -20.08 11.77
C GLU A 247 -16.46 -19.48 11.72
N TRP A 248 -16.35 -18.30 12.31
CA TRP A 248 -15.09 -17.69 12.73
C TRP A 248 -14.38 -18.57 13.78
N ILE A 249 -13.80 -19.70 13.39
CA ILE A 249 -12.89 -20.42 14.29
C ILE A 249 -11.55 -19.67 14.25
N ILE A 250 -11.42 -18.72 15.17
CA ILE A 250 -10.14 -18.14 15.55
C ILE A 250 -9.38 -19.24 16.29
N LYS A 251 -8.52 -19.97 15.59
CA LYS A 251 -7.44 -20.68 16.27
C LYS A 251 -6.37 -19.65 16.62
N LEU A 252 -6.35 -19.27 17.91
CA LEU A 252 -5.24 -18.59 18.58
C LEU A 252 -3.99 -19.46 18.52
#